data_AF-A0A380GW45-F1
#
_entry.id   AF-A0A380GW45-F1
#
_cell.length_a   1.000
_cell.length_b   1.000
_cell.length_c   1.000
_cell.angle_alpha   90.00
_cell.angle_beta   90.00
_cell.angle_gamma   90.00
#
_symmetry.space_group_name_H-M   'P 1'
#
loop_
_entity.id
_entity.type
_entity.pdbx_description
1 polymer ?
#
loop_
_entity_poly.entity_id
_entity_poly.type
_entity_poly.pdbx_seq_one_letter_code
_entity_poly.pdbx_strand_id
1 'polypeptide(L)'
;METRYYANSDREIFKGQMFYWSNQQNERINYLKEFTENFLEPCHIAKMISRYMVVNETDKILMALRPYQVYAVEAIINRALDTNNNGYIWHITGSGKTLTSFKASQLLSQEENIKKSHLSRRP
;
A
#
# COMPACT_ATOMS: atom_id res chain seq x y z
N MET A 1 -3.21 19.52 -17.57
CA MET A 1 -1.98 18.78 -17.26
C MET A 1 -2.30 17.82 -16.15
N GLU A 2 -2.01 16.53 -16.30
CA GLU A 2 -2.34 15.50 -15.31
C GLU A 2 -1.08 15.02 -14.59
N THR A 3 -1.19 14.77 -13.29
CA THR A 3 -0.09 14.24 -12.47
C THR A 3 -0.17 12.73 -12.32
N ARG A 4 0.96 12.04 -12.54
CA ARG A 4 1.13 10.60 -12.33
C ARG A 4 2.44 10.33 -11.60
N TYR A 5 2.48 9.27 -10.80
CA TYR A 5 3.66 8.80 -10.10
C TYR A 5 4.00 7.36 -10.52
N TYR A 6 5.28 6.99 -10.40
CA TYR A 6 5.77 5.64 -10.64
C TYR A 6 6.95 5.35 -9.71
N ALA A 7 7.23 4.06 -9.45
CA ALA A 7 8.38 3.65 -8.68
C ALA A 7 9.63 3.58 -9.58
N ASN A 8 10.79 3.99 -9.05
CA ASN A 8 12.04 3.95 -9.80
C ASN A 8 12.44 2.50 -10.14
N SER A 9 12.97 2.27 -11.34
CA SER A 9 13.48 0.96 -11.76
C SER A 9 14.53 1.11 -12.87
N ASP A 10 15.43 0.14 -12.99
CA ASP A 10 16.42 0.07 -14.08
C ASP A 10 15.83 -0.37 -15.43
N ARG A 11 14.51 -0.62 -15.48
CA ARG A 11 13.78 -1.02 -16.68
C ARG A 11 13.18 0.21 -17.37
N GLU A 12 12.87 0.07 -18.67
CA GLU A 12 12.12 1.10 -19.39
C GLU A 12 10.80 1.42 -18.68
N ILE A 13 10.49 2.72 -18.60
CA ILE A 13 9.28 3.19 -17.93
C ILE A 13 8.08 2.93 -18.85
N PHE A 14 7.28 1.92 -18.52
CA PHE A 14 6.04 1.65 -19.25
C PHE A 14 4.88 2.47 -18.68
N LYS A 15 4.03 3.03 -19.54
CA LYS A 15 2.81 3.78 -19.12
C LYS A 15 1.92 2.98 -18.18
N GLY A 16 1.89 1.64 -18.29
CA GLY A 16 1.11 0.76 -17.41
C GLY A 16 1.61 0.71 -15.95
N GLN A 17 2.80 1.25 -15.67
CA GLN A 17 3.40 1.34 -14.34
C GLN A 17 3.28 2.74 -13.73
N MET A 18 2.64 3.67 -14.44
CA MET A 18 2.31 5.01 -13.94
C MET A 18 0.91 5.00 -13.34
N PHE A 19 0.77 5.56 -12.14
CA PHE A 19 -0.50 5.59 -11.42
C PHE A 19 -0.94 7.03 -11.14
N TYR A 20 -2.26 7.23 -11.18
CA TYR A 20 -2.88 8.42 -10.63
C TYR A 20 -3.05 8.24 -9.13
N TRP A 21 -2.88 9.33 -8.37
CA TRP A 21 -3.28 9.33 -6.98
C TRP A 21 -4.80 9.51 -6.88
N SER A 22 -5.40 8.86 -5.88
CA SER A 22 -6.83 8.94 -5.63
C SER A 22 -7.08 9.05 -4.13
N ASN A 23 -8.17 9.70 -3.75
CA ASN A 23 -8.66 9.69 -2.38
C ASN A 23 -9.27 8.33 -2.01
N GLN A 24 -9.74 8.19 -0.77
CA GLN A 24 -10.33 6.96 -0.24
C GLN A 24 -11.62 6.54 -0.98
N GLN A 25 -12.32 7.49 -1.59
CA GLN A 25 -13.51 7.28 -2.41
C GLN A 25 -13.17 6.84 -3.86
N ASN A 26 -11.88 6.61 -4.15
CA ASN A 26 -11.34 6.33 -5.48
C ASN A 26 -11.51 7.47 -6.51
N GLU A 27 -11.74 8.70 -6.04
CA GLU A 27 -11.78 9.88 -6.88
C GLU A 27 -10.34 10.33 -7.18
N ARG A 28 -10.04 10.63 -8.45
CA ARG A 28 -8.67 10.95 -8.88
C ARG A 28 -8.29 12.38 -8.51
N ILE A 29 -7.07 12.53 -7.98
CA ILE A 29 -6.44 13.82 -7.70
C ILE A 29 -5.42 14.08 -8.81
N ASN A 30 -5.85 14.77 -9.87
CA ASN A 30 -5.10 14.91 -11.12
C ASN A 30 -4.39 16.25 -11.27
N TYR A 31 -4.83 17.29 -10.54
CA TYR A 31 -4.22 18.61 -10.61
C TYR A 31 -2.95 18.66 -9.77
N LEU A 32 -1.88 19.22 -10.33
CA LEU A 32 -0.57 19.27 -9.68
C LEU A 32 -0.63 19.89 -8.28
N LYS A 33 -1.37 20.98 -8.12
CA LYS A 33 -1.53 21.65 -6.82
C LYS A 33 -2.12 20.72 -5.76
N GLU A 34 -3.28 20.12 -6.05
CA GLU A 34 -3.96 19.19 -5.14
C GLU A 34 -3.11 17.94 -4.86
N PHE A 35 -2.41 17.43 -5.88
CA PHE A 35 -1.49 16.32 -5.71
C PHE A 35 -0.35 16.67 -4.76
N THR A 36 0.27 17.85 -4.90
CA THR A 36 1.35 18.29 -4.01
C THR A 36 0.84 18.48 -2.57
N GLU A 37 -0.34 19.08 -2.40
CA GLU A 37 -0.94 19.29 -1.08
C GLU A 37 -1.35 17.98 -0.41
N ASN A 38 -1.77 16.97 -1.18
CA ASN A 38 -2.26 15.69 -0.65
C ASN A 38 -1.16 14.63 -0.53
N PHE A 39 -0.43 14.36 -1.62
CA PHE A 39 0.55 13.28 -1.70
C PHE A 39 1.91 13.66 -1.13
N LEU A 40 2.37 14.90 -1.37
CA LEU A 40 3.69 15.40 -0.96
C LEU A 40 3.70 16.06 0.43
N GLU A 41 2.60 15.96 1.18
CA GLU A 41 2.61 16.30 2.60
C GLU A 41 3.72 15.48 3.31
N PRO A 42 4.62 16.10 4.08
CA PRO A 42 5.83 15.45 4.60
C PRO A 42 5.60 14.11 5.31
N CYS A 43 4.59 14.02 6.18
CA CYS A 43 4.28 12.77 6.88
C CYS A 43 3.72 11.71 5.92
N HIS A 44 2.85 12.10 4.99
CA HIS A 44 2.27 11.21 4.01
C HIS A 44 3.32 10.63 3.05
N ILE A 45 4.19 11.44 2.46
CA ILE A 45 5.24 10.92 1.58
C ILE A 45 6.23 10.03 2.32
N ALA A 46 6.63 10.40 3.55
CA ALA A 46 7.49 9.57 4.38
C ALA A 46 6.84 8.21 4.67
N LYS A 47 5.53 8.19 4.97
CA LYS A 47 4.74 6.97 5.17
C LYS A 47 4.67 6.14 3.89
N MET A 48 4.41 6.76 2.75
CA MET A 48 4.38 6.08 1.45
C MET A 48 5.69 5.36 1.15
N ILE A 49 6.83 6.06 1.29
CA ILE A 49 8.16 5.50 1.01
C ILE A 49 8.50 4.37 2.00
N SER A 50 8.33 4.62 3.29
CA SER A 50 8.76 3.68 4.35
C SER A 50 7.84 2.47 4.50
N ARG A 51 6.53 2.65 4.37
CA ARG A 51 5.53 1.63 4.71
C ARG A 51 4.75 1.09 3.53
N TYR A 52 4.73 1.73 2.37
CA TYR A 52 3.89 1.31 1.24
C TYR A 52 4.65 1.07 -0.07
N MET A 53 5.97 0.97 0.01
CA MET A 53 6.80 0.39 -1.05
C MET A 53 7.22 -1.04 -0.69
N VAL A 54 7.41 -1.87 -1.71
CA VAL A 54 7.86 -3.27 -1.62
C VAL A 54 8.90 -3.51 -2.69
N VAL A 55 10.01 -4.14 -2.31
CA VAL A 55 10.99 -4.65 -3.27
C VAL A 55 10.58 -6.08 -3.62
N ASN A 56 10.27 -6.33 -4.89
CA ASN A 56 10.11 -7.69 -5.38
C ASN A 56 11.50 -8.33 -5.46
N GLU A 57 11.78 -9.31 -4.60
CA GLU A 57 13.11 -9.95 -4.50
C GLU A 57 13.50 -10.71 -5.77
N THR A 58 12.54 -11.37 -6.43
CA THR A 58 12.78 -12.16 -7.64
C THR A 58 13.23 -11.28 -8.79
N ASP A 59 12.51 -10.18 -9.00
CA ASP A 59 12.74 -9.29 -10.14
C ASP A 59 13.67 -8.11 -9.81
N LYS A 60 13.99 -7.92 -8.52
CA LYS A 60 14.68 -6.75 -7.95
C LYS A 60 14.07 -5.40 -8.35
N ILE A 61 12.73 -5.36 -8.46
CA ILE A 61 11.98 -4.15 -8.83
C ILE A 61 11.34 -3.54 -7.59
N LEU A 62 11.45 -2.21 -7.46
CA LEU A 62 10.72 -1.44 -6.48
C LEU A 62 9.27 -1.22 -6.95
N MET A 63 8.32 -1.59 -6.10
CA MET A 63 6.88 -1.46 -6.36
C MET A 63 6.26 -0.54 -5.30
N ALA A 64 5.53 0.48 -5.74
CA ALA A 64 4.68 1.27 -4.86
C ALA A 64 3.25 0.70 -4.87
N LEU A 65 2.62 0.60 -3.70
CA LEU A 65 1.20 0.28 -3.62
C LEU A 65 0.36 1.36 -4.32
N ARG A 66 -0.73 0.93 -4.96
CA ARG A 66 -1.74 1.84 -5.54
C ARG A 66 -2.60 2.44 -4.42
N PRO A 67 -3.28 3.59 -4.64
CA PRO A 67 -3.99 4.30 -3.58
C PRO A 67 -5.00 3.41 -2.83
N TYR A 68 -5.84 2.67 -3.55
CA TYR A 68 -6.79 1.74 -2.93
C TYR A 68 -6.14 0.62 -2.11
N GLN A 69 -4.91 0.20 -2.45
CA GLN A 69 -4.17 -0.80 -1.68
C GLN A 69 -3.65 -0.19 -0.38
N VAL A 70 -3.18 1.06 -0.42
CA VAL A 70 -2.77 1.82 0.78
C VAL A 70 -3.95 1.94 1.75
N TYR A 71 -5.10 2.45 1.28
CA TYR A 71 -6.29 2.57 2.13
C TYR A 71 -6.81 1.23 2.65
N ALA A 72 -6.71 0.16 1.85
CA ALA A 72 -7.07 -1.18 2.30
C ALA A 72 -6.15 -1.67 3.43
N VAL A 73 -4.84 -1.48 3.31
CA VAL A 73 -3.87 -1.84 4.35
C VAL A 73 -4.12 -1.04 5.62
N GLU A 74 -4.34 0.28 5.51
CA GLU A 74 -4.66 1.13 6.66
C GLU A 74 -5.94 0.70 7.36
N ALA A 75 -7.00 0.40 6.60
CA ALA A 75 -8.26 -0.09 7.16
C ALA A 75 -8.08 -1.43 7.89
N ILE A 76 -7.26 -2.36 7.37
CA ILE A 76 -6.93 -3.62 8.06
C ILE A 76 -6.20 -3.34 9.38
N ILE A 77 -5.20 -2.47 9.36
CA ILE A 77 -4.38 -2.16 10.54
C ILE A 77 -5.24 -1.51 11.62
N ASN A 78 -5.99 -0.47 11.27
CA ASN A 78 -6.89 0.21 12.21
C ASN A 78 -7.92 -0.76 12.77
N ARG A 79 -8.52 -1.62 11.92
CA ARG A 79 -9.47 -2.65 12.38
C ARG A 79 -8.82 -3.60 13.38
N ALA A 80 -7.60 -4.07 13.12
CA ALA A 80 -6.91 -5.05 13.97
C ALA A 80 -6.41 -4.46 15.30
N LEU A 81 -6.04 -3.17 15.31
CA LEU A 81 -5.51 -2.49 16.49
C LEU A 81 -6.62 -1.86 17.34
N ASP A 82 -7.61 -1.21 16.72
CA ASP A 82 -8.66 -0.47 17.41
C ASP A 82 -9.83 -1.37 17.82
N THR A 83 -9.99 -2.52 17.14
CA THR A 83 -11.04 -3.48 17.47
C THR A 83 -10.44 -4.87 17.58
N ASN A 84 -10.74 -5.58 18.67
CA ASN A 84 -10.38 -7.00 18.78
C ASN A 84 -11.36 -7.88 17.98
N ASN A 85 -11.68 -7.47 16.75
CA ASN A 85 -12.81 -7.99 15.99
C ASN A 85 -12.42 -8.22 14.51
N ASN A 86 -13.05 -9.21 13.89
CA ASN A 86 -12.72 -9.59 12.52
C ASN A 86 -13.13 -8.51 11.50
N GLY A 87 -12.47 -8.50 10.35
CA GLY A 87 -12.75 -7.60 9.23
C GLY A 87 -12.47 -8.28 7.88
N TYR A 88 -13.10 -7.78 6.83
CA TYR A 88 -12.90 -8.23 5.46
C TYR A 88 -12.68 -7.02 4.54
N ILE A 89 -11.83 -7.20 3.53
CA ILE A 89 -11.70 -6.24 2.42
C ILE A 89 -11.99 -6.96 1.11
N TRP A 90 -12.92 -6.40 0.33
CA TRP A 90 -13.24 -6.91 -1.00
C TRP A 90 -12.41 -6.19 -2.05
N HIS A 91 -11.62 -6.96 -2.79
CA HIS A 91 -10.92 -6.52 -4.01
C HIS A 91 -11.36 -7.35 -5.23
N ILE A 92 -11.37 -6.76 -6.42
CA ILE A 92 -11.56 -7.50 -7.70
C ILE A 92 -10.35 -8.39 -8.01
N THR A 93 -10.54 -9.49 -8.77
CA THR A 93 -9.44 -10.40 -9.19
C THR A 93 -8.44 -9.66 -10.08
N GLY A 94 -7.14 -9.90 -9.87
CA GLY A 94 -6.06 -9.21 -10.61
C GLY A 94 -5.66 -7.82 -10.10
N SER A 95 -6.32 -7.26 -9.08
CA SER A 95 -5.99 -5.94 -8.50
C SER A 95 -4.83 -5.96 -7.47
N GLY A 96 -4.05 -7.04 -7.38
CA GLY A 96 -2.93 -7.11 -6.44
C GLY A 96 -3.31 -7.42 -4.98
N LYS A 97 -4.39 -8.19 -4.76
CA LYS A 97 -4.78 -8.73 -3.44
C LYS A 97 -3.61 -9.32 -2.64
N THR A 98 -2.78 -10.12 -3.31
CA THR A 98 -1.62 -10.79 -2.69
C THR A 98 -0.61 -9.79 -2.12
N LEU A 99 -0.33 -8.70 -2.85
CA LEU A 99 0.59 -7.67 -2.38
C LEU A 99 0.00 -6.90 -1.21
N THR A 100 -1.29 -6.57 -1.28
CA THR A 100 -2.03 -5.90 -0.20
C THR A 100 -2.03 -6.74 1.07
N SER A 101 -2.37 -8.04 0.98
CA SER A 101 -2.41 -8.93 2.15
C SER A 101 -1.02 -9.17 2.73
N PHE A 102 -0.01 -9.39 1.88
CA PHE A 102 1.37 -9.51 2.30
C PHE A 102 1.82 -8.28 3.10
N LYS A 103 1.56 -7.07 2.58
CA LYS A 103 1.98 -5.85 3.24
C LYS A 103 1.23 -5.59 4.55
N ALA A 104 -0.06 -5.87 4.59
CA ALA A 104 -0.85 -5.79 5.83
C ALA A 104 -0.30 -6.74 6.90
N SER A 105 -0.06 -8.01 6.57
CA SER A 105 0.53 -8.98 7.50
C SER A 105 1.94 -8.57 7.96
N GLN A 106 2.76 -8.04 7.04
CA GLN A 106 4.10 -7.54 7.38
C GLN A 106 4.03 -6.42 8.42
N LEU A 107 3.18 -5.40 8.19
CA LEU A 107 3.04 -4.26 9.11
C LEU A 107 2.47 -4.71 10.46
N LEU A 108 1.42 -5.55 10.47
CA LEU A 108 0.86 -6.10 11.71
C LEU A 108 1.89 -6.92 12.51
N SER A 109 2.79 -7.64 11.85
CA SER A 109 3.83 -8.41 12.53
C SER A 109 4.91 -7.57 13.23
N GLN A 110 4.96 -6.27 12.92
CA GLN A 110 5.87 -5.29 13.53
C GLN A 110 5.21 -4.56 14.71
N GLU A 111 3.90 -4.69 14.90
CA GLU A 111 3.18 -4.08 16.03
C GLU A 111 3.40 -4.89 17.31
N GLU A 112 3.94 -4.26 18.35
CA GLU A 112 4.30 -4.92 19.62
C GLU A 112 3.10 -5.52 20.34
N ASN A 113 1.93 -4.90 20.19
CA ASN A 113 0.68 -5.30 20.85
C ASN A 113 -0.01 -6.50 20.19
N ILE A 114 0.44 -6.92 18.99
CA ILE A 114 -0.14 -8.06 18.30
C ILE A 114 0.57 -9.33 18.75
N LYS A 115 -0.14 -10.16 19.53
CA LYS A 115 0.32 -11.51 19.87
C LYS A 115 0.51 -12.31 18.58
N LYS A 116 1.77 -12.56 18.22
CA LYS A 116 2.12 -13.58 17.22
C LYS A 116 1.63 -14.92 17.77
N SER A 117 0.50 -15.42 17.26
CA SER A 117 0.20 -16.83 17.44
C SER A 117 1.34 -17.58 16.74
N HIS A 118 2.15 -18.27 17.53
CA HIS A 118 3.07 -19.26 17.00
C HIS A 118 2.22 -20.19 16.13
N LEU A 119 2.30 -20.04 14.80
CA LEU A 119 2.02 -21.14 13.90
C LEU A 119 3.07 -22.17 14.26
N SER A 120 2.69 -23.08 15.16
CA SER A 120 3.47 -24.27 15.45
C SER A 120 3.79 -24.89 14.10
N ARG A 121 5.05 -24.83 13.69
CA ARG A 121 5.58 -25.78 12.73
C ARG A 121 5.35 -27.13 13.39
N ARG A 122 4.24 -27.79 13.03
CA ARG A 122 4.07 -29.19 13.39
C ARG A 122 5.19 -29.93 12.65
N PRO A 123 5.93 -30.80 13.35
CA PRO A 123 7.09 -31.51 12.81
C PRO A 123 6.72 -32.36 11.60
#